data_AF-A0A3D6EPC0-F1
#
_entry.id   AF-A0A3D6EPC0-F1
#
_cell.length_a   1.000
_cell.length_b   1.000
_cell.length_c   1.000
_cell.angle_alpha   90.00
_cell.angle_beta   90.00
_cell.angle_gamma   90.00
#
_symmetry.space_group_name_H-M   'P 1'
#
loop_
_entity.id
_entity.type
_entity.pdbx_description
1 polymer ?
#
loop_
_entity_poly.entity_id
_entity_poly.type
_entity_poly.pdbx_seq_one_letter_code
_entity_poly.pdbx_strand_id
1 'polypeptide(L)' 'MKKLMFLMLLVVSVACEGPMGPEGLPGEDGEIIASKAFEIEVDFNEANHYAHLEPYGFDVLSSDVTLVYA' A
#
# COMPACT_ATOMS: atom_id res chain seq x y z
N MET A 1 -25.98 22.30 -46.93
CA MET A 1 -25.76 23.10 -45.71
C MET A 1 -26.75 22.78 -44.59
N LYS A 2 -28.07 23.00 -44.76
CA LYS A 2 -29.07 22.85 -43.68
C LYS A 2 -29.22 21.42 -43.13
N LYS A 3 -29.12 20.39 -43.99
CA LYS A 3 -29.16 18.96 -43.60
C LYS A 3 -27.91 18.53 -42.82
N LEU A 4 -26.75 19.07 -43.18
CA LEU A 4 -25.49 18.78 -42.49
C LEU A 4 -25.46 19.41 -41.10
N MET A 5 -25.99 20.63 -40.98
CA MET A 5 -26.13 21.33 -39.70
C MET A 5 -27.11 20.60 -38.76
N PHE A 6 -28.20 20.05 -39.30
CA PHE A 6 -29.16 19.26 -38.53
C PHE A 6 -28.57 17.93 -38.06
N LEU A 7 -27.76 17.27 -38.90
CA LEU A 7 -27.05 16.03 -38.54
C LEU A 7 -26.01 16.28 -37.44
N MET A 8 -25.27 17.38 -37.52
CA MET A 8 -24.27 17.74 -36.52
C MET A 8 -24.91 18.06 -35.16
N LEU A 9 -26.06 18.74 -35.15
CA LEU A 9 -26.83 19.02 -33.93
C LEU A 9 -27.31 17.72 -33.24
N LEU A 10 -27.68 16.72 -34.02
CA LEU A 10 -28.19 15.44 -33.53
C LEU A 10 -27.07 14.57 -32.92
N VAL A 11 -25.86 14.61 -33.47
CA VAL A 11 -24.68 13.92 -32.92
C VAL A 11 -24.23 14.54 -31.61
N VAL A 12 -24.26 15.87 -31.50
CA VAL A 12 -23.89 16.56 -30.25
C VAL A 12 -24.93 16.31 -29.16
N SER A 13 -26.23 16.17 -29.50
CA SER A 13 -27.27 15.90 -28.50
C SER A 13 -27.26 14.48 -27.89
N VAL A 14 -26.55 13.52 -28.49
CA VAL A 14 -26.43 12.14 -27.97
C VAL A 14 -25.03 11.83 -27.41
N ALA A 15 -24.11 12.80 -27.42
CA ALA A 15 -22.70 12.60 -27.10
C ALA A 15 -22.29 12.89 -25.64
N CYS A 16 -23.23 13.16 -24.74
CA CYS A 16 -22.90 13.34 -23.32
C CYS A 16 -23.21 12.05 -22.55
N GLU A 17 -22.15 11.28 -22.33
CA GLU A 17 -22.00 10.28 -21.28
C GLU A 17 -23.17 9.29 -21.19
N GLY A 18 -23.04 8.18 -21.92
CA GLY A 18 -23.89 7.01 -21.70
C GLY A 18 -23.95 6.61 -20.22
N PRO A 19 -24.87 5.72 -19.83
CA PRO A 19 -25.03 5.35 -18.43
C PRO A 19 -23.68 4.94 -17.85
N MET A 20 -23.43 5.41 -16.61
CA MET A 20 -22.27 5.01 -15.83
C MET A 20 -22.11 3.49 -15.90
N GLY A 21 -20.88 3.04 -16.18
CA GLY A 21 -20.57 1.62 -16.22
C GLY A 21 -20.89 0.92 -14.89
N PRO A 22 -20.97 -0.41 -14.89
CA PRO A 22 -21.09 -1.16 -13.65
C PRO A 22 -19.93 -0.81 -12.71
N GLU A 23 -20.17 -0.95 -11.41
CA GLU A 23 -19.12 -0.84 -10.40
C GLU A 23 -17.97 -1.81 -10.71
N GLY A 24 -16.74 -1.38 -10.40
CA GLY A 24 -15.57 -2.25 -10.51
C GLY A 24 -15.67 -3.46 -9.57
N LEU A 25 -14.87 -4.49 -9.84
CA LEU A 25 -14.73 -5.58 -8.88
C LEU A 25 -14.11 -5.06 -7.56
N PRO A 26 -14.49 -5.62 -6.41
CA PRO A 26 -13.77 -5.37 -5.16
C PRO A 26 -12.26 -5.64 -5.33
N GLY A 27 -11.43 -4.87 -4.63
CA GLY A 27 -10.00 -5.18 -4.55
C GLY A 27 -9.76 -6.48 -3.80
N GLU A 28 -8.57 -7.07 -3.99
CA GLU A 28 -8.13 -8.22 -3.21
C GLU A 28 -7.98 -7.85 -1.73
N ASP A 29 -8.30 -8.78 -0.83
CA ASP A 29 -8.04 -8.62 0.59
C ASP A 29 -6.52 -8.48 0.84
N GLY A 30 -6.16 -7.57 1.73
CA GLY A 30 -4.77 -7.43 2.17
C GLY A 30 -4.28 -8.68 2.92
N GLU A 31 -3.00 -9.00 2.78
CA GLU A 31 -2.39 -10.10 3.52
C GLU A 31 -2.10 -9.69 4.97
N ILE A 32 -2.33 -10.60 5.94
CA ILE A 32 -1.85 -10.40 7.31
C ILE A 32 -0.34 -10.63 7.34
N ILE A 33 0.42 -9.54 7.27
CA ILE A 33 1.86 -9.56 7.50
C ILE A 33 2.08 -9.50 9.01
N ALA A 34 2.23 -10.66 9.65
CA ALA A 34 2.64 -10.70 11.05
C ALA A 34 4.08 -10.20 11.18
N SER A 35 4.26 -9.04 11.81
CA SER A 35 5.58 -8.50 12.15
C SER A 35 6.37 -9.53 12.96
N LYS A 36 7.64 -9.75 12.59
CA LYS A 36 8.55 -10.60 13.37
C LYS A 36 8.97 -9.82 14.62
N ALA A 37 8.89 -10.47 15.77
CA ALA A 37 9.32 -9.92 17.05
C ALA A 37 10.06 -11.01 17.84
N PHE A 38 11.03 -10.59 18.64
CA PHE A 38 11.81 -11.42 19.53
C PHE A 38 12.12 -10.62 20.80
N GLU A 39 12.47 -11.31 21.88
CA GLU A 39 12.84 -10.73 23.15
C GLU A 39 14.24 -11.25 23.53
N ILE A 40 15.06 -10.37 24.08
CA ILE A 40 16.39 -10.70 24.58
C ILE A 40 16.58 -10.11 25.97
N GLU A 41 17.28 -10.87 26.82
CA GLU A 41 17.71 -10.42 28.14
C GLU A 41 19.20 -10.03 28.04
N VAL A 42 19.51 -8.74 28.23
CA VAL A 42 20.86 -8.18 28.08
C VAL A 42 21.16 -7.22 29.23
N ASP A 43 22.29 -7.46 29.90
CA ASP A 43 22.86 -6.52 30.87
C ASP A 43 23.87 -5.60 30.21
N PHE A 44 23.62 -4.29 30.19
CA PHE A 44 24.58 -3.29 29.72
C PHE A 44 25.55 -2.93 30.85
N ASN A 45 26.81 -3.33 30.72
CA ASN A 45 27.84 -3.14 31.75
C ASN A 45 29.20 -2.74 31.13
N GLU A 46 30.21 -2.50 31.97
CA GLU A 46 31.53 -2.10 31.49
C GLU A 46 32.19 -3.17 30.61
N ALA A 47 31.95 -4.46 30.86
CA ALA A 47 32.54 -5.56 30.12
C ALA A 47 32.06 -5.63 28.66
N ASN A 48 30.83 -5.15 28.37
CA ASN A 48 30.32 -5.02 27.00
C ASN A 48 30.28 -3.58 26.50
N HIS A 49 30.95 -2.65 27.18
CA HIS A 49 30.98 -1.22 26.84
C HIS A 49 29.57 -0.62 26.66
N TYR A 50 28.59 -1.13 27.42
CA TYR A 50 27.18 -0.73 27.32
C TYR A 50 26.60 -0.89 25.90
N ALA A 51 27.05 -1.90 25.14
CA ALA A 51 26.58 -2.19 23.79
C ALA A 51 26.36 -3.70 23.57
N HIS A 52 25.36 -4.04 22.74
CA HIS A 52 25.08 -5.40 22.31
C HIS A 52 24.63 -5.41 20.84
N LEU A 53 25.18 -6.33 20.05
CA LEU A 53 24.82 -6.53 18.64
C LEU A 53 24.10 -7.87 18.51
N GLU A 54 22.80 -7.82 18.26
CA GLU A 54 21.97 -9.02 18.12
C GLU A 54 21.54 -9.22 16.66
N PRO A 55 21.88 -10.37 16.04
CA PRO A 55 21.30 -10.73 14.76
C PRO A 55 19.84 -11.16 14.93
N TYR A 56 18.93 -10.58 14.15
CA TYR A 56 17.50 -10.83 14.27
C TYR A 56 17.06 -12.28 14.05
N GLY A 57 17.85 -13.09 13.33
CA GLY A 57 17.51 -14.49 13.07
C GLY A 57 16.35 -14.70 12.09
N PHE A 58 15.88 -13.63 11.45
CA PHE A 58 14.88 -13.63 10.38
C PHE A 58 15.23 -12.58 9.31
N ASP A 59 14.67 -12.74 8.12
CA ASP A 59 14.83 -11.78 7.04
C ASP A 59 14.15 -10.45 7.39
N VAL A 60 14.89 -9.36 7.23
CA VAL A 60 14.38 -7.99 7.39
C VAL A 60 14.31 -7.33 6.02
N LEU A 61 13.12 -6.91 5.64
CA LEU A 61 12.87 -6.20 4.39
C LEU A 61 13.24 -4.72 4.54
N SER A 62 13.54 -4.06 3.43
CA SER A 62 13.81 -2.62 3.42
C SER A 62 12.61 -1.77 3.83
N SER A 63 11.39 -2.34 3.78
CA SER A 63 10.15 -1.73 4.26
C SER A 63 9.91 -1.89 5.76
N ASP A 64 10.65 -2.77 6.44
CA ASP A 64 10.41 -3.05 7.85
C ASP A 64 10.91 -1.90 8.73
N VAL A 65 10.14 -1.58 9.77
CA VAL A 65 10.50 -0.58 10.76
C VAL A 65 10.80 -1.29 12.07
N THR A 66 12.04 -1.18 12.56
CA THR A 66 12.44 -1.75 13.85
C THR A 66 11.86 -0.91 14.99
N LEU A 67 11.17 -1.56 15.93
CA LEU A 67 10.73 -0.97 17.20
C LEU A 67 11.49 -1.62 18.35
N VAL A 68 12.22 -0.81 19.12
CA VAL A 68 12.90 -1.24 20.35
C VAL A 68 12.18 -0.61 21.54
N TYR A 69 11.78 -1.43 22.51
CA TYR A 69 11.21 -1.00 23.78
C TYR A 69 12.09 -1.52 24.93
N ALA A 70 12.14 -0.76 26.02
CA ALA A 70 12.95 -1.03 27.21
C ALA A 70 12.07 -1.03 28.47
#